data_AF-A0A661ZB78-F1
#
_entry.id   AF-A0A661ZB78-F1
#
_cell.length_a   1.000
_cell.length_b   1.000
_cell.length_c   1.000
_cell.angle_alpha   90.00
_cell.angle_beta   90.00
_cell.angle_gamma   90.00
#
_symmetry.space_group_name_H-M   'P 1'
#
loop_
_entity.id
_entity.type
_entity.pdbx_description
1 polymer ?
#
loop_
_entity_poly.entity_id
_entity_poly.type
_entity_poly.pdbx_seq_one_letter_code
_entity_poly.pdbx_strand_id
1 'polypeptide(L)'
;MTFQKEIQQGIPAFLPPNKGRRKNISHAPKRKDILNKEEKKLALKNALRYFDEKHHKELASEFLNELETYGRIYMYRFRPDYKIYARPINEYPAKSKQAAAIMLMIQNNLDDATAQHPDELITYGGNGSVFQNWAQYLLTM
;
A
#
# COMPACT_ATOMS: atom_id res chain seq x y z
N MET A 1 17.80 2.41 4.49
CA MET A 1 17.84 3.37 5.62
C MET A 1 17.66 2.55 6.91
N THR A 2 17.47 3.16 8.09
CA THR A 2 16.99 2.39 9.26
C THR A 2 15.48 2.24 9.18
N PHE A 3 14.91 1.18 9.78
CA PHE A 3 13.46 0.97 9.85
C PHE A 3 12.71 2.23 10.34
N GLN A 4 13.20 2.85 11.41
CA GLN A 4 12.60 4.05 11.99
C GLN A 4 12.53 5.22 11.01
N LYS A 5 13.58 5.43 10.19
CA LYS A 5 13.58 6.48 9.18
C LYS A 5 12.62 6.18 8.03
N GLU A 6 12.53 4.91 7.63
CA GLU A 6 11.66 4.48 6.52
C GLU A 6 10.18 4.55 6.91
N ILE A 7 9.82 4.11 8.12
CA ILE A 7 8.43 4.13 8.57
C ILE A 7 7.89 5.55 8.80
N GLN A 8 8.74 6.49 9.21
CA GLN A 8 8.37 7.91 9.40
C GLN A 8 8.30 8.72 8.10
N GLN A 9 8.74 8.16 6.97
CA GLN A 9 8.91 8.93 5.73
C GLN A 9 7.58 9.40 5.14
N GLY A 10 6.49 8.65 5.35
CA GLY A 10 5.24 8.89 4.63
C GLY A 10 5.39 8.70 3.12
N ILE A 11 4.73 9.55 2.34
CA ILE A 11 4.87 9.54 0.87
C ILE A 11 6.22 10.13 0.47
N PRO A 12 7.08 9.39 -0.25
CA PRO A 12 8.40 9.88 -0.64
C PRO A 12 8.29 11.06 -1.61
N ALA A 13 9.13 12.08 -1.42
CA ALA A 13 9.15 13.28 -2.26
C ALA A 13 9.51 13.00 -3.73
N PHE A 14 10.30 11.94 -3.96
CA PHE A 14 10.70 11.44 -5.27
C PHE A 14 10.12 10.05 -5.49
N LEU A 15 9.70 9.76 -6.72
CA LEU A 15 9.15 8.46 -7.04
C LEU A 15 10.22 7.37 -6.87
N PRO A 16 10.00 6.35 -6.04
CA PRO A 16 10.89 5.21 -6.00
C PRO A 16 10.75 4.41 -7.30
N PRO A 17 11.73 3.54 -7.62
CA PRO A 17 11.61 2.63 -8.75
C PRO A 17 10.32 1.80 -8.66
N ASN A 18 9.68 1.55 -9.80
CA ASN A 18 8.53 0.66 -9.83
C ASN A 18 8.97 -0.77 -9.51
N LYS A 19 8.46 -1.31 -8.39
CA LYS A 19 8.79 -2.64 -7.88
C LYS A 19 7.91 -3.74 -8.49
N GLY A 20 6.74 -3.38 -9.01
CA GLY A 20 5.69 -4.32 -9.37
C GLY A 20 5.27 -5.23 -8.21
N ARG A 21 4.58 -6.33 -8.56
CA ARG A 21 4.20 -7.38 -7.62
C ARG A 21 5.35 -8.33 -7.35
N ARG A 22 5.46 -8.84 -6.11
CA ARG A 22 6.39 -9.93 -5.82
C ARG A 22 5.97 -11.18 -6.58
N LYS A 23 6.94 -12.01 -6.94
CA LYS A 23 6.68 -13.33 -7.53
C LYS A 23 6.57 -14.36 -6.39
N ASN A 24 5.88 -15.46 -6.63
CA ASN A 24 5.82 -16.63 -5.73
C ASN A 24 5.19 -16.38 -4.36
N ILE A 25 4.26 -15.42 -4.26
CA ILE A 25 3.40 -15.25 -3.09
C ILE A 25 1.93 -15.32 -3.50
N SER A 26 1.06 -15.56 -2.53
CA SER A 26 -0.39 -15.51 -2.73
C SER A 26 -0.82 -14.08 -3.08
N HIS A 27 -1.67 -13.95 -4.10
CA HIS A 27 -2.21 -12.67 -4.54
C HIS A 27 -3.71 -12.70 -4.72
N ALA A 28 -4.35 -11.55 -4.49
CA ALA A 28 -5.79 -11.43 -4.63
C ALA A 28 -6.23 -11.71 -6.10
N PRO A 29 -7.36 -12.39 -6.30
CA PRO A 29 -7.89 -12.61 -7.64
C PRO A 29 -8.26 -11.27 -8.29
N LYS A 30 -8.11 -11.19 -9.61
CA LYS A 30 -8.52 -10.03 -10.39
C LYS A 30 -10.00 -9.73 -10.16
N ARG A 31 -10.34 -8.47 -9.83
CA ARG A 31 -11.74 -8.04 -9.77
C ARG A 31 -12.32 -7.82 -11.17
N LYS A 32 -13.63 -8.05 -11.32
CA LYS A 32 -14.34 -7.80 -12.58
C LYS A 32 -14.17 -6.33 -12.98
N ASP A 33 -13.84 -6.11 -14.25
CA ASP A 33 -13.81 -4.76 -14.82
C ASP A 33 -15.24 -4.32 -15.12
N ILE A 34 -15.84 -3.63 -14.14
CA ILE A 34 -17.21 -3.15 -14.19
C ILE A 34 -17.29 -1.63 -14.35
N LEU A 35 -16.15 -0.94 -14.31
CA LEU A 35 -16.11 0.51 -14.34
C LEU A 35 -16.17 1.02 -15.78
N ASN A 36 -17.05 1.99 -16.02
CA ASN A 36 -17.07 2.71 -17.27
C ASN A 36 -15.91 3.72 -17.36
N LYS A 37 -15.76 4.38 -18.51
CA LYS A 37 -14.66 5.32 -18.78
C LYS A 37 -14.58 6.47 -17.77
N GLU A 38 -15.72 7.07 -17.40
CA GLU A 38 -15.75 8.18 -16.45
C GLU A 38 -15.46 7.71 -15.02
N GLU A 39 -15.93 6.53 -14.66
CA GLU A 39 -15.61 5.90 -13.36
C GLU A 39 -14.13 5.53 -13.25
N LYS A 40 -13.51 5.01 -14.32
CA LYS A 40 -12.05 4.77 -14.37
C LYS A 40 -11.29 6.08 -14.19
N LYS A 41 -11.70 7.15 -14.87
CA LYS A 41 -11.09 8.48 -14.72
C LYS A 41 -11.23 9.02 -13.30
N LEU A 42 -12.39 8.84 -12.66
CA LEU A 42 -12.61 9.21 -11.28
C LEU A 42 -11.74 8.39 -10.32
N ALA A 43 -11.62 7.07 -10.55
CA ALA A 43 -10.76 6.20 -9.76
C ALA A 43 -9.29 6.64 -9.82
N LEU A 44 -8.79 7.01 -11.00
CA LEU A 44 -7.45 7.58 -11.17
C LEU A 44 -7.29 8.90 -10.41
N LYS A 45 -8.25 9.84 -10.55
CA LYS A 45 -8.22 11.11 -9.79
C LYS A 45 -8.18 10.88 -8.28
N ASN A 46 -8.97 9.92 -7.79
CA ASN A 46 -8.99 9.54 -6.37
C ASN A 46 -7.68 8.92 -5.90
N ALA A 47 -7.00 8.16 -6.76
CA ALA A 47 -5.68 7.59 -6.45
C ALA A 47 -4.57 8.66 -6.50
N LEU A 48 -4.65 9.61 -7.43
CA LEU A 48 -3.62 10.64 -7.61
C LEU A 48 -3.61 11.70 -6.49
N ARG A 49 -4.71 11.86 -5.74
CA ARG A 49 -4.81 12.85 -4.64
C ARG A 49 -3.76 12.70 -3.53
N TYR A 50 -3.14 11.52 -3.42
CA TYR A 50 -2.10 11.24 -2.42
C TYR A 50 -0.73 11.80 -2.83
N PHE A 51 -0.57 12.27 -4.07
CA PHE A 51 0.72 12.60 -4.65
C PHE A 51 0.73 14.02 -5.22
N ASP A 52 1.91 14.64 -5.22
CA ASP A 52 2.20 15.92 -5.86
C ASP A 52 1.90 15.86 -7.38
N GLU A 53 1.34 16.93 -7.94
CA GLU A 53 0.94 17.05 -9.35
C GLU A 53 2.09 16.75 -10.32
N LYS A 54 3.33 17.05 -9.93
CA LYS A 54 4.51 16.75 -10.76
C LYS A 54 4.67 15.26 -11.06
N HIS A 55 4.13 14.39 -10.20
CA HIS A 55 4.17 12.93 -10.34
C HIS A 55 2.96 12.37 -11.07
N HIS A 56 1.91 13.16 -11.28
CA HIS A 56 0.63 12.65 -11.78
C HIS A 56 0.73 12.03 -13.18
N LYS A 57 1.57 12.57 -14.06
CA LYS A 57 1.73 12.04 -15.41
C LYS A 57 2.23 10.58 -15.41
N GLU A 58 3.24 10.29 -14.59
CA GLU A 58 3.80 8.93 -14.48
C GLU A 58 2.86 8.00 -13.74
N LEU A 59 2.34 8.45 -12.59
CA LEU A 59 1.47 7.64 -11.74
C LEU A 59 0.11 7.36 -12.39
N ALA A 60 -0.43 8.26 -13.21
CA ALA A 60 -1.72 8.03 -13.89
C ALA A 60 -1.65 6.80 -14.81
N SER A 61 -0.58 6.68 -15.60
CA SER A 61 -0.36 5.52 -16.47
C SER A 61 -0.16 4.24 -15.67
N GLU A 62 0.60 4.30 -14.58
CA GLU A 62 0.83 3.15 -13.70
C GLU A 62 -0.44 2.68 -13.00
N PHE A 63 -1.22 3.61 -12.43
CA PHE A 63 -2.46 3.29 -11.74
C PHE A 63 -3.55 2.81 -12.71
N LEU A 64 -3.59 3.31 -13.94
CA LEU A 64 -4.48 2.77 -14.96
C LEU A 64 -4.13 1.31 -15.28
N ASN A 65 -2.85 1.02 -15.45
CA ASN A 65 -2.39 -0.34 -15.68
C ASN A 65 -2.73 -1.27 -14.50
N GLU A 66 -2.56 -0.82 -13.25
CA GLU A 66 -3.00 -1.59 -12.09
C GLU A 66 -4.51 -1.84 -12.09
N LEU A 67 -5.31 -0.80 -12.38
CA LEU A 67 -6.76 -0.89 -12.42
C LEU A 67 -7.22 -1.90 -13.50
N GLU A 68 -6.63 -1.89 -14.68
CA GLU A 68 -6.98 -2.81 -15.77
C GLU A 68 -6.47 -4.24 -15.55
N THR A 69 -5.29 -4.38 -14.94
CA THR A 69 -4.67 -5.68 -14.69
C THR A 69 -5.31 -6.40 -13.51
N TYR A 70 -5.56 -5.68 -12.41
CA TYR A 70 -5.95 -6.26 -11.13
C TYR A 70 -7.39 -5.89 -10.72
N GLY A 71 -8.01 -4.91 -11.39
CA GLY A 71 -9.32 -4.37 -11.01
C GLY A 71 -9.26 -3.42 -9.82
N ARG A 72 -8.05 -3.04 -9.37
CA ARG A 72 -7.77 -2.16 -8.22
C ARG A 72 -6.45 -1.43 -8.39
N ILE A 73 -6.35 -0.27 -7.75
CA ILE A 73 -5.13 0.54 -7.65
C ILE A 73 -4.55 0.32 -6.26
N TYR A 74 -3.54 -0.54 -6.16
CA TYR A 74 -2.84 -0.88 -4.92
C TYR A 74 -1.64 0.03 -4.64
N MET A 75 -1.10 0.64 -5.70
CA MET A 75 0.08 1.50 -5.68
C MET A 75 1.34 0.72 -5.29
N TYR A 76 1.61 -0.41 -5.95
CA TYR A 76 2.67 -1.36 -5.57
C TYR A 76 4.07 -0.72 -5.47
N ARG A 77 4.33 0.33 -6.26
CA ARG A 77 5.55 1.15 -6.19
C ARG A 77 5.85 1.64 -4.76
N PHE A 78 4.82 1.92 -3.96
CA PHE A 78 4.94 2.51 -2.63
C PHE A 78 4.95 1.50 -1.50
N ARG A 79 4.94 0.18 -1.79
CA ARG A 79 5.18 -0.82 -0.75
C ARG A 79 6.58 -0.60 -0.14
N PRO A 80 6.71 -0.55 1.20
CA PRO A 80 8.02 -0.39 1.85
C PRO A 80 8.96 -1.56 1.57
N ASP A 81 10.27 -1.34 1.70
CA ASP A 81 11.30 -2.37 1.54
C ASP A 81 11.62 -3.11 2.84
N TYR A 82 11.30 -2.52 4.00
CA TYR A 82 11.45 -3.22 5.27
C TYR A 82 10.45 -4.38 5.38
N LYS A 83 10.88 -5.44 6.06
CA LYS A 83 9.98 -6.54 6.41
C LYS A 83 8.88 -6.02 7.34
N ILE A 84 7.63 -6.28 6.96
CA ILE A 84 6.43 -5.98 7.75
C ILE A 84 6.16 -7.17 8.69
N TYR A 85 6.20 -6.92 9.99
CA TYR A 85 5.83 -7.86 11.05
C TYR A 85 5.61 -7.07 12.35
N ALA A 86 4.97 -7.69 13.34
CA ALA A 86 4.79 -7.09 14.66
C ALA A 86 6.13 -7.01 15.41
N ARG A 87 6.76 -5.82 15.41
CA ARG A 87 8.02 -5.58 16.11
C ARG A 87 7.79 -5.36 17.61
N PRO A 88 8.84 -5.52 18.45
CA PRO A 88 8.83 -4.97 19.80
C PRO A 88 8.35 -3.51 19.81
N ILE A 89 7.46 -3.18 20.75
CA ILE A 89 6.76 -1.88 20.77
C ILE A 89 7.71 -0.67 20.83
N ASN A 90 8.91 -0.84 21.39
CA ASN A 90 9.95 0.18 21.52
C ASN A 90 10.75 0.42 20.21
N GLU A 91 10.60 -0.41 19.19
CA GLU A 91 11.23 -0.19 17.88
C GLU A 91 10.47 0.85 17.04
N TYR A 92 9.18 1.05 17.30
CA TYR A 92 8.36 2.03 16.59
C TYR A 92 8.70 3.45 17.04
N PRO A 93 9.02 4.38 16.11
CA PRO A 93 9.46 5.74 16.43
C PRO A 93 8.27 6.68 16.73
N ALA A 94 7.35 6.22 17.58
CA ALA A 94 6.15 6.93 17.97
C ALA A 94 6.39 7.83 19.20
N LYS A 95 5.69 8.96 19.27
CA LYS A 95 5.64 9.78 20.50
C LYS A 95 4.71 9.21 21.57
N SER A 96 3.72 8.42 21.15
CA SER A 96 2.71 7.79 22.01
C SER A 96 2.86 6.28 21.96
N LYS A 97 2.83 5.64 23.14
CA LYS A 97 2.81 4.17 23.25
C LYS A 97 1.56 3.57 22.61
N GLN A 98 0.43 4.28 22.68
CA GLN A 98 -0.82 3.87 22.04
C GLN A 98 -0.69 3.86 20.52
N ALA A 99 -0.08 4.90 19.94
CA ALA A 99 0.21 4.92 18.50
C ALA A 99 1.15 3.79 18.10
N ALA A 100 2.22 3.53 18.87
CA ALA A 100 3.12 2.40 18.63
C ALA A 100 2.38 1.04 18.68
N ALA A 101 1.47 0.85 19.63
CA ALA A 101 0.66 -0.35 19.71
C ALA A 101 -0.27 -0.51 18.49
N ILE A 102 -0.86 0.58 17.99
CA ILE A 102 -1.67 0.55 16.76
C ILE A 102 -0.81 0.18 15.55
N MET A 103 0.36 0.80 15.38
CA MET A 103 1.31 0.46 14.30
C MET A 103 1.71 -1.02 14.34
N LEU A 104 1.98 -1.56 15.54
CA LEU A 104 2.28 -2.96 15.75
C LEU A 104 1.14 -3.85 15.27
N MET A 105 -0.10 -3.55 15.66
CA MET A 105 -1.27 -4.35 15.25
C MET A 105 -1.55 -4.23 13.75
N ILE A 106 -1.31 -3.07 13.14
CA ILE A 106 -1.39 -2.90 11.68
C ILE A 106 -0.38 -3.81 10.98
N GLN A 107 0.88 -3.80 11.41
CA GLN A 107 1.92 -4.65 10.81
C GLN A 107 1.69 -6.13 11.08
N ASN A 108 1.09 -6.51 12.22
CA ASN A 108 0.65 -7.88 12.47
C ASN A 108 -0.35 -8.37 11.40
N ASN A 109 -1.33 -7.54 11.05
CA ASN A 109 -2.33 -7.88 10.03
C ASN A 109 -1.76 -7.94 8.60
N LEU A 110 -0.61 -7.31 8.37
CA LEU A 110 0.06 -7.22 7.06
C LEU A 110 1.35 -8.07 6.98
N ASP A 111 1.66 -8.85 8.03
CA ASP A 111 2.77 -9.79 8.02
C ASP A 111 2.54 -10.85 6.95
N ASP A 112 3.57 -11.19 6.16
CA ASP A 112 3.52 -12.25 5.16
C ASP A 112 3.11 -13.61 5.76
N ALA A 113 3.39 -13.85 7.05
CA ALA A 113 3.00 -15.07 7.75
C ALA A 113 1.52 -15.11 8.16
N THR A 114 0.86 -13.95 8.23
CA THR A 114 -0.53 -13.81 8.72
C THR A 114 -1.49 -13.46 7.60
N ALA A 115 -1.09 -12.59 6.68
CA ALA A 115 -1.95 -12.06 5.64
C ALA A 115 -2.16 -13.03 4.48
N GLN A 116 -3.42 -13.19 4.05
CA GLN A 116 -3.76 -14.03 2.90
C GLN A 116 -3.16 -13.51 1.59
N HIS A 117 -3.16 -12.19 1.38
CA HIS A 117 -2.57 -11.52 0.22
C HIS A 117 -1.83 -10.25 0.68
N PRO A 118 -0.59 -10.38 1.18
CA PRO A 118 0.12 -9.29 1.86
C PRO A 118 0.37 -8.08 0.95
N ASP A 119 0.70 -8.32 -0.32
CA ASP A 119 0.93 -7.26 -1.31
C ASP A 119 -0.33 -6.44 -1.63
N GLU A 120 -1.51 -7.04 -1.47
CA GLU A 120 -2.82 -6.41 -1.69
C GLU A 120 -3.47 -5.90 -0.40
N LEU A 121 -2.73 -5.92 0.71
CA LEU A 121 -3.15 -5.46 2.04
C LEU A 121 -4.36 -6.23 2.59
N ILE A 122 -4.55 -7.49 2.21
CA ILE A 122 -5.69 -8.35 2.61
C ILE A 122 -5.23 -9.40 3.62
N THR A 123 -5.85 -9.37 4.80
CA THR A 123 -5.51 -10.30 5.88
C THR A 123 -6.30 -11.61 5.76
N TYR A 124 -7.61 -11.56 5.53
CA TYR A 124 -8.46 -12.76 5.44
C TYR A 124 -9.72 -12.54 4.58
N GLY A 125 -10.45 -13.63 4.32
CA GLY A 125 -11.75 -13.60 3.64
C GLY A 125 -11.68 -13.20 2.16
N GLY A 126 -10.50 -13.21 1.55
CA GLY A 126 -10.26 -12.83 0.16
C GLY A 126 -10.43 -11.33 -0.15
N ASN A 127 -11.09 -10.56 0.72
CA ASN A 127 -11.34 -9.13 0.54
C ASN A 127 -11.27 -8.30 1.82
N GLY A 128 -11.01 -8.91 2.99
CA GLY A 128 -10.83 -8.24 4.27
C GLY A 128 -9.50 -7.48 4.32
N SER A 129 -9.49 -6.28 3.74
CA SER A 129 -8.29 -5.44 3.60
C SER A 129 -8.08 -4.49 4.78
N VAL A 130 -6.82 -4.29 5.16
CA VAL A 130 -6.41 -3.30 6.16
C VAL A 130 -6.48 -1.88 5.58
N PHE A 131 -5.96 -1.69 4.37
CA PHE A 131 -6.03 -0.44 3.62
C PHE A 131 -6.45 -0.71 2.18
N GLN A 132 -6.89 0.35 1.49
CA GLN A 132 -7.21 0.28 0.07
C GLN A 132 -5.95 0.23 -0.81
N ASN A 133 -4.87 0.89 -0.39
CA ASN A 133 -3.62 1.03 -1.15
C ASN A 133 -2.44 1.36 -0.23
N TRP A 134 -1.23 1.25 -0.77
CA TRP A 134 0.02 1.49 -0.03
C TRP A 134 0.24 2.95 0.38
N ALA A 135 -0.34 3.94 -0.33
CA ALA A 135 -0.25 5.32 0.11
C ALA A 135 -0.98 5.56 1.45
N GLN A 136 -2.13 4.91 1.66
CA GLN A 136 -2.84 4.97 2.95
C GLN A 136 -2.03 4.34 4.08
N TYR A 137 -1.37 3.21 3.83
CA TYR A 137 -0.45 2.62 4.79
C TYR A 137 0.65 3.63 5.14
N LEU A 138 1.39 4.15 4.16
CA LEU A 138 2.51 5.06 4.40
C LEU A 138 2.11 6.32 5.17
N LEU A 139 0.94 6.90 4.92
CA LEU A 139 0.47 8.08 5.63
C LEU A 139 -0.04 7.79 7.05
N THR A 140 -0.44 6.54 7.32
CA THR A 140 -0.94 6.12 8.62
C THR A 140 0.19 5.80 9.60
N MET A 141 1.30 5.27 9.07
CA MET A 141 2.47 4.88 9.87
C MET A 141 3.33 6.09 10.24
#